data_AF-A0A0N0K008-F1
#
_entry.id   AF-A0A0N0K008-F1
#
_cell.length_a   1.000
_cell.length_b   1.000
_cell.length_c   1.000
_cell.angle_alpha   90.00
_cell.angle_beta   90.00
_cell.angle_gamma   90.00
#
_symmetry.space_group_name_H-M   'P 1'
#
loop_
_entity.id
_entity.type
_entity.pdbx_description
1 polymer ?
#
loop_
_entity_poly.entity_id
_entity_poly.type
_entity_poly.pdbx_seq_one_letter_code
_entity_poly.pdbx_strand_id
1 'polypeptide(L)'
;MLEKAVISQSFEQQAHVVEILADAISAHVCDADLAIEKILSGMGILSGVDRAYVFQRKPGDLLDNTHEWCSDGVAPMIDVLQNMPMDIIAPWREGFERGEPLHVPSIDAIDLAPELRELLEMQGIVGILLVPVQWDGSVMGFVGFDQVDQARPFSSEVLRILIAVAGAVGTILARAAANREIIRTKTELEEAVTQLRHLVMHDDLTGARFTSRSRRR
;
A
#
# COMPACT_ATOMS: atom_id res chain seq x y z
N MET A 1 -5.45 -14.04 39.79
CA MET A 1 -5.55 -12.58 39.55
C MET A 1 -4.64 -12.15 38.40
N LEU A 2 -3.35 -12.52 38.38
CA LEU A 2 -2.46 -12.23 37.23
C LEU A 2 -2.98 -12.77 35.89
N GLU A 3 -3.48 -13.99 35.85
CA GLU A 3 -3.97 -14.63 34.61
C GLU A 3 -5.17 -13.88 34.00
N LYS A 4 -6.08 -13.37 34.85
CA LYS A 4 -7.21 -12.54 34.42
C LYS A 4 -6.76 -11.18 33.87
N ALA A 5 -5.71 -10.59 34.47
CA ALA A 5 -5.15 -9.31 34.03
C ALA A 5 -4.42 -9.44 32.69
N VAL A 6 -3.63 -10.50 32.51
CA VAL A 6 -2.95 -10.81 31.23
C VAL A 6 -3.95 -11.05 30.11
N ILE A 7 -5.02 -11.82 30.39
CA ILE A 7 -6.10 -12.05 29.42
C ILE A 7 -6.81 -10.73 29.07
N SER A 8 -7.15 -9.90 30.06
CA SER A 8 -7.80 -8.60 29.83
C SER A 8 -6.94 -7.67 28.98
N GLN A 9 -5.63 -7.61 29.26
CA GLN A 9 -4.70 -6.77 28.52
C GLN A 9 -4.54 -7.24 27.06
N SER A 10 -4.49 -8.56 26.82
CA SER A 10 -4.45 -9.13 25.47
C SER A 10 -5.75 -8.84 24.69
N PHE A 11 -6.92 -8.91 25.35
CA PHE A 11 -8.19 -8.54 24.72
C PHE A 11 -8.27 -7.04 24.38
N GLU A 12 -7.78 -6.16 25.25
CA GLU A 12 -7.74 -4.72 25.00
C GLU A 12 -6.83 -4.37 23.82
N GLN A 13 -5.65 -4.99 23.73
CA GLN A 13 -4.76 -4.83 22.58
C GLN A 13 -5.43 -5.28 21.28
N GLN A 14 -6.09 -6.45 21.29
CA GLN A 14 -6.79 -6.96 20.11
C GLN A 14 -7.97 -6.06 19.69
N ALA A 15 -8.73 -5.53 20.65
CA ALA A 15 -9.83 -4.61 20.36
C ALA A 15 -9.32 -3.31 19.69
N HIS A 16 -8.19 -2.78 20.17
CA HIS A 16 -7.59 -1.56 19.61
C HIS A 16 -7.05 -1.77 18.19
N VAL A 17 -6.45 -2.94 17.91
CA VAL A 17 -6.04 -3.33 16.55
C VAL A 17 -7.25 -3.35 15.62
N VAL A 18 -8.35 -3.98 16.03
CA VAL A 18 -9.56 -4.08 15.22
C VAL A 18 -10.16 -2.70 14.96
N GLU A 19 -10.21 -1.82 15.96
CA GLU A 19 -10.73 -0.45 15.84
C GLU A 19 -9.94 0.37 14.81
N ILE A 20 -8.61 0.41 14.93
CA ILE A 20 -7.74 1.15 14.00
C ILE A 20 -7.91 0.64 12.57
N LEU A 21 -7.92 -0.68 12.37
CA LEU A 21 -8.07 -1.28 11.05
C LEU A 21 -9.49 -1.03 10.48
N ALA A 22 -10.53 -1.14 11.29
CA ALA A 22 -11.91 -0.93 10.86
C ALA A 22 -12.15 0.54 10.45
N ASP A 23 -11.63 1.49 11.22
CA ASP A 23 -11.70 2.92 10.90
C ASP A 23 -10.96 3.23 9.61
N ALA A 24 -9.76 2.67 9.42
CA ALA A 24 -8.97 2.88 8.22
C ALA A 24 -9.62 2.26 6.98
N ILE A 25 -10.17 1.04 7.09
CA ILE A 25 -10.92 0.41 6.00
C ILE A 25 -12.18 1.20 5.69
N SER A 26 -12.84 1.80 6.68
CA SER A 26 -14.06 2.59 6.49
C SER A 26 -13.80 4.03 6.02
N ALA A 27 -12.54 4.46 5.99
CA ALA A 27 -12.15 5.80 5.58
C ALA A 27 -12.63 6.14 4.16
N HIS A 28 -12.92 7.42 3.92
CA HIS A 28 -13.26 7.87 2.58
C HIS A 28 -12.06 7.63 1.65
N VAL A 29 -12.30 7.35 0.37
CA VAL A 29 -11.20 6.99 -0.54
C VAL A 29 -10.16 8.11 -0.70
N CYS A 30 -10.59 9.36 -0.49
CA CYS A 30 -9.72 10.53 -0.56
C CYS A 30 -8.72 10.58 0.60
N ASP A 31 -8.97 9.83 1.67
CA ASP A 31 -8.15 9.80 2.88
C ASP A 31 -7.31 8.51 2.96
N ALA A 32 -7.10 7.83 1.83
CA ALA A 32 -6.40 6.54 1.78
C ALA A 32 -4.99 6.62 2.38
N ASP A 33 -4.20 7.61 2.00
CA ASP A 33 -2.81 7.75 2.49
C ASP A 33 -2.79 8.02 4.00
N LEU A 34 -3.65 8.93 4.47
CA LEU A 34 -3.80 9.22 5.91
C LEU A 34 -4.27 7.99 6.70
N ALA A 35 -5.13 7.15 6.12
CA ALA A 35 -5.57 5.91 6.75
C ALA A 35 -4.41 4.92 6.89
N ILE A 36 -3.56 4.80 5.86
CA ILE A 36 -2.36 3.95 5.91
C ILE A 36 -1.36 4.48 6.94
N GLU A 37 -1.10 5.79 6.97
CA GLU A 37 -0.21 6.42 7.96
C GLU A 37 -0.66 6.11 9.40
N LYS A 38 -1.97 6.24 9.69
CA LYS A 38 -2.54 5.91 11.00
C LYS A 38 -2.37 4.45 11.36
N ILE A 39 -2.58 3.53 10.41
CA ILE A 39 -2.34 2.10 10.62
C ILE A 39 -0.87 1.88 10.97
N LEU A 40 0.06 2.41 10.19
CA LEU A 40 1.50 2.21 10.41
C LEU A 40 1.94 2.74 11.77
N SER A 41 1.53 3.96 12.14
CA SER A 41 1.89 4.52 13.45
C SER A 41 1.28 3.74 14.61
N GLY A 42 -0.01 3.40 14.51
CA GLY A 42 -0.70 2.68 15.58
C GLY A 42 -0.12 1.28 15.77
N MET A 43 0.09 0.55 14.68
CA MET A 43 0.58 -0.83 14.73
C MET A 43 2.08 -0.89 15.03
N GLY A 44 2.85 0.11 14.60
CA GLY A 44 4.25 0.26 14.96
C GLY A 44 4.45 0.40 16.47
N ILE A 45 3.69 1.30 17.09
CA ILE A 45 3.69 1.51 18.55
C ILE A 45 3.22 0.25 19.28
N LEU A 46 2.10 -0.35 18.87
CA LEU A 46 1.54 -1.53 19.52
C LEU A 46 2.47 -2.75 19.41
N SER A 47 3.19 -2.89 18.30
CA SER A 47 4.09 -4.03 18.05
C SER A 47 5.47 -3.84 18.66
N GLY A 48 5.81 -2.64 19.15
CA GLY A 48 7.13 -2.33 19.72
C GLY A 48 8.26 -2.44 18.68
N VAL A 49 7.95 -2.16 17.42
CA VAL A 49 8.90 -2.15 16.31
C VAL A 49 9.44 -0.73 16.08
N ASP A 50 10.59 -0.64 15.43
CA ASP A 50 11.31 0.63 15.30
C ASP A 50 10.96 1.36 13.99
N ARG A 51 10.54 0.59 12.98
CA ARG A 51 10.02 1.12 11.71
C ARG A 51 8.86 0.26 11.19
N ALA A 52 7.87 0.91 10.60
CA ALA A 52 6.76 0.28 9.89
C ALA A 52 6.54 0.98 8.55
N TYR A 53 6.35 0.23 7.46
CA TYR A 53 6.29 0.83 6.12
C TYR A 53 5.46 0.03 5.12
N VAL A 54 5.13 0.68 4.00
CA VAL A 54 4.47 0.08 2.83
C VAL A 54 5.29 0.34 1.57
N PHE A 55 5.77 -0.73 0.95
CA PHE A 55 6.27 -0.69 -0.42
C PHE A 55 5.16 -1.00 -1.42
N GLN A 56 5.02 -0.18 -2.46
CA GLN A 56 4.09 -0.42 -3.57
C GLN A 56 4.85 -0.76 -4.84
N ARG A 57 4.37 -1.79 -5.54
CA ARG A 57 4.92 -2.23 -6.83
C ARG A 57 4.46 -1.29 -7.95
N LYS A 58 5.41 -0.94 -8.82
CA LYS A 58 5.23 -0.11 -10.00
C LYS A 58 5.54 -0.90 -11.27
N PRO A 59 5.15 -0.39 -12.47
CA PRO A 59 5.57 -0.97 -13.73
C PRO A 59 7.10 -1.15 -13.80
N GLY A 60 7.54 -2.24 -14.45
CA GLY A 60 8.96 -2.58 -14.53
C GLY A 60 9.51 -3.40 -13.37
N ASP A 61 8.64 -3.98 -12.53
CA ASP A 61 9.01 -4.77 -11.35
C ASP A 61 9.83 -4.01 -10.31
N LEU A 62 9.48 -2.72 -10.14
CA LEU A 62 10.09 -1.80 -9.18
C LEU A 62 9.17 -1.57 -7.99
N LEU A 63 9.73 -1.13 -6.88
CA LEU A 63 9.06 -0.85 -5.63
C LEU A 63 9.44 0.55 -5.13
N ASP A 64 8.45 1.28 -4.61
CA ASP A 64 8.68 2.52 -3.88
C ASP A 64 8.23 2.37 -2.42
N ASN A 65 9.02 2.89 -1.49
CA ASN A 65 8.56 3.10 -0.12
C ASN A 65 7.56 4.27 -0.13
N THR A 66 6.27 3.98 0.01
CA THR A 66 5.22 4.99 -0.17
C THR A 66 4.71 5.56 1.13
N HIS A 67 4.85 4.82 2.23
CA HIS A 67 4.38 5.20 3.55
C HIS A 67 5.36 4.64 4.57
N GLU A 68 5.72 5.44 5.56
CA GLU A 68 6.68 5.06 6.58
C GLU A 68 6.32 5.72 7.91
N TRP A 69 6.43 4.94 8.97
CA TRP A 69 6.45 5.40 10.34
C TRP A 69 7.75 4.95 11.00
N CYS A 70 8.36 5.84 11.78
CA CYS A 70 9.58 5.60 12.54
C CYS A 70 9.34 5.92 14.02
N SER A 71 9.93 5.12 14.90
CA SER A 71 10.03 5.46 16.32
C SER A 71 11.05 6.58 16.54
N ASP A 72 11.04 7.16 17.75
CA ASP A 72 11.95 8.25 18.11
C ASP A 72 13.42 7.80 17.97
N GLY A 73 14.19 8.57 17.21
CA GLY A 73 15.62 8.32 16.97
C GLY A 73 15.93 7.42 15.78
N VAL A 74 14.92 6.83 15.13
CA VAL A 74 15.09 6.04 13.91
C VAL A 74 15.05 6.95 12.69
N ALA A 75 16.05 6.84 11.81
CA ALA A 75 16.10 7.61 10.58
C ALA A 75 15.06 7.09 9.56
N PRO A 76 14.28 7.98 8.92
CA PRO A 76 13.37 7.62 7.85
C PRO A 76 14.15 7.24 6.58
N MET A 77 13.60 6.29 5.84
CA MET A 77 14.14 5.77 4.58
C MET A 77 13.18 5.96 3.40
N ILE A 78 12.03 6.60 3.63
CA ILE A 78 11.00 6.82 2.61
C ILE A 78 11.57 7.52 1.37
N ASP A 79 12.36 8.58 1.50
CA ASP A 79 12.91 9.29 0.32
C ASP A 79 14.09 8.55 -0.33
N VAL A 80 14.71 7.60 0.38
CA VAL A 80 15.91 6.88 -0.07
C VAL A 80 15.53 5.63 -0.85
N LEU A 81 14.54 4.87 -0.36
CA LEU A 81 14.18 3.56 -0.89
C LEU A 81 13.10 3.69 -1.98
N GLN A 82 13.50 4.30 -3.09
CA GLN A 82 12.65 4.54 -4.26
C GLN A 82 13.19 3.79 -5.48
N ASN A 83 12.29 3.30 -6.33
CA ASN A 83 12.61 2.52 -7.54
C ASN A 83 13.48 1.29 -7.26
N MET A 84 13.24 0.63 -6.13
CA MET A 84 13.97 -0.57 -5.74
C MET A 84 13.53 -1.76 -6.61
N PRO A 85 14.45 -2.54 -7.20
CA PRO A 85 14.06 -3.72 -7.95
C PRO A 85 13.47 -4.77 -7.00
N MET A 86 12.37 -5.43 -7.36
CA MET A 86 11.76 -6.48 -6.53
C MET A 86 12.72 -7.67 -6.27
N ASP A 87 13.80 -7.79 -7.04
CA ASP A 87 14.87 -8.78 -6.80
C ASP A 87 15.70 -8.51 -5.54
N ILE A 88 15.48 -7.38 -4.85
CA ILE A 88 16.06 -7.16 -3.51
C ILE A 88 15.65 -8.27 -2.53
N ILE A 89 14.52 -8.95 -2.76
CA ILE A 89 14.07 -10.12 -1.99
C ILE A 89 14.19 -11.44 -2.78
N ALA A 90 15.06 -11.51 -3.80
CA ALA A 90 15.15 -12.64 -4.72
C ALA A 90 15.16 -14.04 -4.05
N PRO A 91 15.90 -14.29 -2.94
CA PRO A 91 15.89 -15.59 -2.28
C PRO A 91 14.50 -16.03 -1.77
N TRP A 92 13.63 -15.07 -1.49
CA TRP A 92 12.28 -15.31 -0.94
C TRP A 92 11.16 -14.99 -1.94
N ARG A 93 11.49 -14.43 -3.11
CA ARG A 93 10.52 -13.93 -4.09
C ARG A 93 9.43 -14.95 -4.42
N GLU A 94 9.78 -16.22 -4.66
CA GLU A 94 8.80 -17.23 -5.07
C GLU A 94 7.75 -17.49 -3.96
N GLY A 95 8.19 -17.63 -2.70
CA GLY A 95 7.26 -17.74 -1.57
C GLY A 95 6.47 -16.46 -1.35
N PHE A 96 7.13 -15.31 -1.52
CA PHE A 96 6.51 -14.00 -1.36
C PHE A 96 5.36 -13.78 -2.37
N GLU A 97 5.57 -14.16 -3.63
CA GLU A 97 4.53 -14.12 -4.68
C GLU A 97 3.37 -15.10 -4.39
N ARG A 98 3.61 -16.16 -3.60
CA ARG A 98 2.54 -17.05 -3.07
C ARG A 98 1.82 -16.51 -1.83
N GLY A 99 2.21 -15.35 -1.32
CA GLY A 99 1.63 -14.77 -0.10
C GLY A 99 2.31 -15.21 1.20
N GLU A 100 3.48 -15.85 1.13
CA GLU A 100 4.20 -16.29 2.32
C GLU A 100 4.95 -15.12 2.98
N PRO A 101 4.77 -14.87 4.29
CA PRO A 101 5.55 -13.88 5.02
C PRO A 101 7.05 -14.22 5.05
N LEU A 102 7.89 -13.19 4.97
CA LEU A 102 9.32 -13.31 5.25
C LEU A 102 9.57 -12.90 6.71
N HIS A 103 10.17 -13.79 7.49
CA HIS A 103 10.52 -13.51 8.88
C HIS A 103 12.02 -13.78 9.10
N VAL A 104 12.77 -12.72 9.37
CA VAL A 104 14.20 -12.75 9.67
C VAL A 104 14.42 -12.10 11.05
N PRO A 105 14.41 -12.89 12.14
CA PRO A 105 14.58 -12.36 13.50
C PRO A 105 15.95 -11.71 13.75
N SER A 106 16.96 -12.12 12.99
CA SER A 106 18.31 -11.55 13.03
C SER A 106 18.96 -11.69 11.66
N ILE A 107 19.45 -10.58 11.10
CA ILE A 107 20.17 -10.59 9.81
C ILE A 107 21.53 -11.29 9.90
N ASP A 108 22.09 -11.45 11.11
CA ASP A 108 23.34 -12.17 11.35
C ASP A 108 23.15 -13.69 11.35
N ALA A 109 21.92 -14.16 11.53
CA ALA A 109 21.57 -15.57 11.57
C ALA A 109 21.28 -16.18 10.18
N ILE A 110 21.32 -15.37 9.13
CA ILE A 110 21.00 -15.78 7.76
C ILE A 110 22.08 -15.34 6.78
N ASP A 111 22.34 -16.17 5.78
CA ASP A 111 23.24 -15.82 4.68
C ASP A 111 22.48 -14.91 3.70
N LEU A 112 23.03 -13.72 3.48
CA LEU A 112 22.44 -12.68 2.63
C LEU A 112 23.43 -12.36 1.51
N ALA A 113 22.90 -12.05 0.33
CA ALA A 113 23.72 -11.45 -0.72
C ALA A 113 24.41 -10.17 -0.16
N PRO A 114 25.68 -9.91 -0.49
CA PRO A 114 26.43 -8.77 0.06
C PRO A 114 25.70 -7.44 -0.09
N GLU A 115 25.09 -7.19 -1.25
CA GLU A 115 24.38 -5.95 -1.55
C GLU A 115 23.13 -5.78 -0.68
N LEU A 116 22.41 -6.87 -0.41
CA LEU A 116 21.26 -6.85 0.49
C LEU A 116 21.69 -6.65 1.94
N ARG A 117 22.79 -7.29 2.37
CA ARG A 117 23.34 -7.11 3.71
C ARG A 117 23.74 -5.65 3.93
N GLU A 118 24.52 -5.07 3.02
CA GLU A 118 24.93 -3.66 3.09
C GLU A 118 23.72 -2.72 3.13
N LEU A 119 22.68 -3.00 2.33
CA LEU A 119 21.44 -2.23 2.33
C LEU A 119 20.70 -2.28 3.68
N LEU A 120 20.63 -3.43 4.33
CA LEU A 120 19.98 -3.58 5.63
C LEU A 120 20.82 -2.95 6.76
N GLU A 121 22.14 -3.19 6.76
CA GLU A 121 23.07 -2.66 7.76
C GLU A 121 23.18 -1.13 7.70
N MET A 122 23.18 -0.53 6.50
CA MET A 122 23.16 0.92 6.31
C MET A 122 21.94 1.58 6.98
N GLN A 123 20.83 0.86 7.06
CA GLN A 123 19.60 1.32 7.71
C GLN A 123 19.55 1.02 9.22
N GLY A 124 20.57 0.36 9.76
CA GLY A 124 20.61 -0.12 11.14
C GLY A 124 19.70 -1.32 11.41
N ILE A 125 19.16 -1.97 10.37
CA ILE A 125 18.22 -3.08 10.51
C ILE A 125 18.96 -4.29 11.08
N VAL A 126 18.46 -4.81 12.20
CA VAL A 126 18.98 -6.04 12.83
C VAL A 126 18.00 -7.20 12.70
N GLY A 127 16.71 -6.92 12.51
CA GLY A 127 15.66 -7.91 12.26
C GLY A 127 14.55 -7.32 11.39
N ILE A 128 13.95 -8.15 10.53
CA ILE A 128 12.96 -7.72 9.54
C ILE A 128 11.83 -8.73 9.40
N LEU A 129 10.60 -8.23 9.30
CA LEU A 129 9.40 -9.01 9.05
C LEU A 129 8.62 -8.36 7.90
N LEU A 130 8.43 -9.08 6.79
CA LEU A 130 7.68 -8.62 5.62
C LEU A 130 6.46 -9.49 5.38
N VAL A 131 5.34 -8.86 5.02
CA VAL A 131 4.13 -9.55 4.58
C VAL A 131 3.69 -9.00 3.22
N PRO A 132 3.47 -9.88 2.22
CA PRO A 132 2.95 -9.46 0.92
C PRO A 132 1.59 -8.77 1.05
N VAL A 133 1.42 -7.66 0.33
CA VAL A 133 0.10 -7.04 0.14
C VAL A 133 -0.50 -7.64 -1.12
N GLN A 134 -1.57 -8.42 -0.97
CA GLN A 134 -2.23 -9.12 -2.07
C GLN A 134 -3.61 -8.53 -2.36
N TRP A 135 -3.94 -8.43 -3.65
CA TRP A 135 -5.29 -8.15 -4.13
C TRP A 135 -5.56 -8.94 -5.40
N ASP A 136 -6.73 -9.58 -5.47
CA ASP A 136 -7.17 -10.36 -6.63
C ASP A 136 -6.13 -11.37 -7.14
N GLY A 137 -5.50 -12.09 -6.21
CA GLY A 137 -4.47 -13.11 -6.52
C GLY A 137 -3.11 -12.57 -6.97
N SER A 138 -2.89 -11.25 -6.93
CA SER A 138 -1.63 -10.60 -7.33
C SER A 138 -0.99 -9.83 -6.16
N VAL A 139 0.34 -9.81 -6.11
CA VAL A 139 1.10 -9.01 -5.14
C VAL A 139 1.21 -7.56 -5.62
N MET A 140 0.62 -6.64 -4.86
CA MET A 140 0.68 -5.19 -5.10
C MET A 140 1.92 -4.55 -4.48
N GLY A 141 2.64 -5.26 -3.62
CA GLY A 141 3.76 -4.74 -2.83
C GLY A 141 3.84 -5.47 -1.50
N PHE A 142 4.29 -4.78 -0.45
CA PHE A 142 4.38 -5.36 0.88
C PHE A 142 4.33 -4.35 2.01
N VAL A 143 3.98 -4.84 3.19
CA VAL A 143 4.18 -4.13 4.44
C VAL A 143 5.33 -4.77 5.21
N GLY A 144 6.08 -3.96 5.93
CA GLY A 144 7.23 -4.44 6.69
C GLY A 144 7.36 -3.78 8.04
N PHE A 145 7.90 -4.54 8.98
CA PHE A 145 8.37 -4.07 10.27
C PHE A 145 9.86 -4.35 10.42
N ASP A 146 10.61 -3.32 10.82
CA ASP A 146 12.03 -3.45 11.15
C ASP A 146 12.25 -3.29 12.64
N GLN A 147 13.31 -3.94 13.10
CA GLN A 147 13.98 -3.59 14.34
C GLN A 147 15.34 -2.99 14.02
N VAL A 148 15.65 -1.90 14.71
CA VAL A 148 16.84 -1.10 14.50
C VAL A 148 17.68 -1.14 15.75
N ASP A 149 18.99 -1.35 15.59
CA ASP A 149 20.01 -1.45 16.64
C ASP A 149 19.86 -2.59 17.69
N GLN A 150 18.64 -3.05 17.98
CA GLN A 150 18.37 -4.07 18.99
C GLN A 150 17.42 -5.16 18.49
N ALA A 151 17.95 -6.36 18.30
CA ALA A 151 17.16 -7.51 17.88
C ALA A 151 16.24 -7.99 19.02
N ARG A 152 14.96 -8.12 18.70
CA ARG A 152 13.89 -8.68 19.53
C ARG A 152 13.14 -9.71 18.69
N PRO A 153 12.88 -10.94 19.15
CA PRO A 153 12.13 -11.88 18.33
C PRO A 153 10.73 -11.33 18.00
N PHE A 154 10.31 -11.35 16.74
CA PHE A 154 8.92 -11.06 16.41
C PHE A 154 8.04 -12.18 16.95
N SER A 155 7.09 -11.82 17.81
CA SER A 155 6.14 -12.80 18.33
C SER A 155 5.17 -13.24 17.24
N SER A 156 4.52 -14.39 17.43
CA SER A 156 3.45 -14.83 16.53
C SER A 156 2.28 -13.84 16.47
N GLU A 157 2.11 -13.02 17.51
CA GLU A 157 1.08 -11.98 17.56
C GLU A 157 1.45 -10.80 16.67
N VAL A 158 2.71 -10.34 16.70
CA VAL A 158 3.19 -9.29 15.79
C VAL A 158 3.06 -9.71 14.33
N LEU A 159 3.35 -10.97 14.00
CA LEU A 159 3.12 -11.50 12.65
C LEU A 159 1.63 -11.47 12.26
N ARG A 160 0.73 -11.87 13.16
CA ARG A 160 -0.73 -11.81 12.89
C ARG A 160 -1.22 -10.38 12.70
N ILE A 161 -0.71 -9.43 13.49
CA ILE A 161 -0.99 -8.00 13.32
C ILE A 161 -0.54 -7.53 11.94
N LEU A 162 0.70 -7.84 11.54
CA LEU A 162 1.21 -7.42 10.24
C LEU A 162 0.45 -8.05 9.06
N ILE A 163 -0.02 -9.29 9.19
CA ILE A 163 -0.92 -9.92 8.21
C ILE A 163 -2.24 -9.16 8.10
N ALA A 164 -2.84 -8.77 9.24
CA ALA A 164 -4.07 -7.98 9.23
C ALA A 164 -3.86 -6.59 8.61
N VAL A 165 -2.72 -5.95 8.91
CA VAL A 165 -2.29 -4.69 8.29
C VAL A 165 -2.16 -4.83 6.78
N ALA A 166 -1.50 -5.90 6.30
CA ALA A 166 -1.34 -6.15 4.88
C ALA A 166 -2.69 -6.26 4.15
N GLY A 167 -3.66 -6.95 4.75
CA GLY A 167 -5.02 -7.06 4.21
C GLY A 167 -5.78 -5.74 4.19
N ALA A 168 -5.66 -4.93 5.25
CA ALA A 168 -6.29 -3.61 5.32
C ALA A 168 -5.68 -2.64 4.30
N VAL A 169 -4.35 -2.57 4.23
CA VAL A 169 -3.62 -1.76 3.26
C VAL A 169 -3.97 -2.19 1.83
N GLY A 170 -3.98 -3.49 1.53
CA GLY A 170 -4.39 -4.00 0.22
C GLY A 170 -5.80 -3.56 -0.18
N THR A 171 -6.74 -3.62 0.76
CA THR A 171 -8.12 -3.16 0.54
C THR A 171 -8.20 -1.66 0.27
N ILE A 172 -7.48 -0.84 1.06
CA ILE A 172 -7.44 0.61 0.90
C ILE A 172 -6.84 0.99 -0.45
N LEU A 173 -5.68 0.41 -0.80
CA LEU A 173 -4.98 0.67 -2.07
C LEU A 173 -5.80 0.25 -3.28
N ALA A 174 -6.43 -0.92 -3.24
CA ALA A 174 -7.27 -1.40 -4.31
C ALA A 174 -8.51 -0.51 -4.51
N ARG A 175 -9.16 -0.08 -3.42
CA ARG A 175 -10.30 0.84 -3.49
C ARG A 175 -9.88 2.21 -4.03
N ALA A 176 -8.71 2.72 -3.64
CA ALA A 176 -8.16 3.96 -4.17
C ALA A 176 -7.82 3.85 -5.67
N ALA A 177 -7.24 2.73 -6.11
CA ALA A 177 -6.99 2.47 -7.52
C ALA A 177 -8.28 2.40 -8.34
N ALA A 178 -9.29 1.66 -7.88
CA ALA A 178 -10.59 1.55 -8.54
C ALA A 178 -11.28 2.92 -8.67
N ASN A 179 -11.25 3.74 -7.62
CA ASN A 179 -11.85 5.07 -7.67
C ASN A 179 -11.08 6.04 -8.59
N ARG A 180 -9.75 5.96 -8.64
CA ARG A 180 -8.95 6.71 -9.63
C ARG A 180 -9.35 6.35 -11.06
N GLU A 181 -9.56 5.07 -11.34
CA GLU A 181 -9.97 4.61 -12.67
C GLU A 181 -11.39 5.06 -13.04
N ILE A 182 -12.33 5.04 -12.09
CA ILE A 182 -13.69 5.57 -12.27
C ILE A 182 -13.63 7.06 -12.60
N ILE A 183 -12.84 7.84 -11.86
CA ILE A 183 -12.68 9.28 -12.09
C ILE A 183 -12.07 9.53 -13.47
N ARG A 184 -10.98 8.83 -13.82
CA ARG A 184 -10.32 8.95 -15.13
C ARG A 184 -11.29 8.69 -16.28
N THR A 185 -11.99 7.56 -16.25
CA THR A 185 -12.94 7.17 -17.29
C THR A 185 -14.10 8.15 -17.40
N LYS A 186 -14.59 8.67 -16.27
CA LYS A 186 -15.65 9.69 -16.25
C LYS A 186 -15.18 10.99 -16.93
N THR A 187 -13.98 11.47 -16.59
CA THR A 187 -13.42 12.68 -17.20
C THR A 187 -13.24 12.52 -18.70
N GLU A 188 -12.70 11.40 -19.17
CA GLU A 188 -12.52 11.10 -20.60
C GLU A 188 -13.87 11.10 -21.35
N LEU A 189 -14.91 10.52 -20.75
CA LEU A 189 -16.25 10.52 -21.33
C LEU A 189 -16.85 11.93 -21.40
N GLU A 190 -16.71 12.73 -20.35
CA GLU A 190 -17.20 14.12 -20.31
C GLU A 190 -16.50 14.99 -21.36
N GLU A 191 -15.20 14.81 -21.57
CA GLU A 191 -14.43 15.49 -22.63
C GLU A 191 -14.89 15.05 -24.03
N ALA A 192 -15.04 13.76 -24.28
CA ALA A 192 -15.52 13.24 -25.57
C ALA A 192 -16.93 13.74 -25.91
N VAL A 193 -17.85 13.74 -24.93
CA VAL A 193 -19.21 14.28 -25.09
C VAL A 193 -19.16 15.78 -25.40
N THR A 194 -18.28 16.53 -24.74
CA THR A 194 -18.11 17.97 -24.97
C THR A 194 -17.61 18.24 -26.39
N GLN A 195 -16.61 17.48 -26.86
CA GLN A 195 -16.10 17.61 -28.23
C GLN A 195 -17.16 17.31 -29.29
N LEU A 196 -17.95 16.25 -29.12
CA LEU A 196 -19.05 15.91 -30.02
C LEU A 196 -20.12 17.00 -30.06
N ARG A 197 -20.46 17.60 -28.91
CA ARG A 197 -21.40 18.74 -28.87
C ARG A 197 -20.87 19.94 -29.65
N HIS A 198 -19.57 20.25 -29.55
CA HIS A 198 -18.97 21.33 -30.32
C HIS A 198 -19.00 21.08 -31.83
N LEU A 199 -18.77 19.84 -32.28
CA LEU A 199 -18.85 19.44 -33.69
C LEU A 199 -20.27 19.60 -34.24
N VAL A 200 -21.29 19.10 -33.51
CA VAL A 200 -22.70 19.21 -33.93
C VAL A 200 -23.16 20.67 -34.01
N MET A 201 -22.72 21.52 -33.08
CA MET A 201 -23.05 22.95 -33.09
C MET A 201 -22.38 23.74 -34.23
N HIS A 202 -21.32 23.20 -34.85
CA HIS A 202 -20.67 23.81 -36.01
C HIS A 202 -21.19 23.29 -37.36
N ASP A 203 -21.76 22.08 -37.40
CA ASP A 203 -22.35 21.53 -38.63
C ASP A 203 -23.71 22.17 -39.00
N ASP A 204 -24.47 22.69 -38.03
CA ASP A 204 -25.72 23.43 -38.29
C ASP A 204 -25.53 24.76 -39.08
N LEU A 205 -24.28 25.20 -39.31
CA LEU A 205 -23.95 26.32 -40.18
C LEU A 205 -23.79 25.95 -41.67
N THR A 206 -23.86 24.66 -42.03
CA THR A 206 -23.87 24.22 -43.44
C THR A 206 -25.27 24.20 -44.07
N GLY A 207 -26.21 24.95 -43.47
CA GLY A 207 -27.59 25.17 -43.91
C GLY A 207 -27.79 25.02 -45.43
N ALA A 208 -28.07 23.79 -45.85
CA ALA A 208 -28.50 23.48 -47.19
C ALA A 208 -29.89 24.11 -47.33
N ARG A 209 -29.93 25.28 -47.97
CA ARG A 209 -31.18 25.92 -48.39
C ARG A 209 -31.97 24.91 -49.22
N PHE A 210 -32.98 24.31 -48.62
CA PHE A 210 -34.08 23.70 -49.36
C PHE A 210 -34.82 24.84 -50.07
N THR A 211 -34.34 25.22 -51.26
CA THR A 211 -35.11 26.07 -52.15
C THR A 211 -36.26 25.24 -52.69
N SER A 212 -37.44 25.45 -52.14
CA SER A 212 -38.72 25.02 -52.70
C SER A 212 -38.87 25.60 -54.12
N ARG A 213 -38.66 24.78 -55.15
CA ARG A 213 -39.11 25.11 -56.50
C ARG A 213 -40.60 24.76 -56.62
N SER A 214 -41.45 25.76 -56.34
CA SER A 214 -42.74 25.87 -57.01
C SER A 214 -42.60 26.86 -58.18
N ARG A 215 -42.95 26.41 -59.39
CA ARG A 215 -43.42 27.20 -60.55
C ARG A 215 -43.65 26.20 -61.69
N ARG A 216 -44.90 25.79 -61.90
CA ARG A 216 -45.78 26.27 -62.99
C ARG A 216 -45.09 26.26 -64.35
N ARG A 217 -45.39 25.26 -65.17
CA ARG A 217 -46.28 25.38 -66.34
C ARG A 217 -46.86 24.03 -66.68
#